data_AF-U2Y3W4-F1
#
_entry.id   AF-U2Y3W4-F1
#
_cell.length_a   1.000
_cell.length_b   1.000
_cell.length_c   1.000
_cell.angle_alpha   90.00
_cell.angle_beta   90.00
_cell.angle_gamma   90.00
#
_symmetry.space_group_name_H-M   'P 1'
#
loop_
_entity.id
_entity.type
_entity.pdbx_description
1 polymer ?
#
loop_
_entity_poly.entity_id
_entity_poly.type
_entity_poly.pdbx_seq_one_letter_code
_entity_poly.pdbx_strand_id
1 'polypeptide(L)'
;MVVDILKTDEGKKAIQDIMSEDQMKQQLVIDQKAVKETLQQMLTSDQGKKFWESALKDPKFAESFAKGLQAEHEKMMKALMKDPDYQALMIDILKDPEMEKAMVDVLKSKEFRQHLQKVITETLNSPLYQAKIQDMLMKAAEKVQQGGEKQEEGGGEGGEGEESTGNQQGGGG
;
A
#
# COMPACT_ATOMS: atom_id res chain seq x y z
N MET A 1 -58.22 -39.76 -32.64
CA MET A 1 -58.16 -40.90 -31.71
C MET A 1 -56.81 -41.02 -31.01
N VAL A 2 -55.68 -41.27 -31.71
CA VAL A 2 -54.36 -41.40 -31.05
C VAL A 2 -53.87 -40.07 -30.43
N VAL A 3 -54.12 -38.95 -31.11
CA VAL A 3 -53.76 -37.60 -30.62
C VAL A 3 -54.66 -37.15 -29.46
N ASP A 4 -55.88 -37.67 -29.36
CA ASP A 4 -56.82 -37.33 -28.29
C ASP A 4 -56.46 -38.05 -26.99
N ILE A 5 -55.97 -39.29 -27.08
CA ILE A 5 -55.44 -40.09 -25.96
C ILE A 5 -54.15 -39.47 -25.38
N LEU A 6 -53.33 -38.81 -26.20
CA LEU A 6 -52.15 -38.08 -25.71
C LEU A 6 -52.53 -36.78 -24.97
N LYS A 7 -53.71 -36.22 -25.24
CA LYS A 7 -54.20 -34.99 -24.60
C LYS A 7 -54.95 -35.24 -23.30
N THR A 8 -55.38 -36.48 -23.04
CA THR A 8 -56.00 -36.84 -21.77
C THR A 8 -54.98 -36.80 -20.63
N ASP A 9 -55.49 -36.70 -19.40
CA ASP A 9 -54.63 -36.63 -18.21
C ASP A 9 -53.78 -37.89 -18.04
N GLU A 10 -54.27 -39.04 -18.49
CA GLU A 10 -53.53 -40.31 -18.52
C GLU A 10 -52.41 -40.31 -19.56
N GLY A 11 -52.63 -39.74 -20.75
CA GLY A 11 -51.59 -39.59 -21.77
C GLY A 11 -50.46 -38.66 -21.34
N LYS A 12 -50.79 -37.54 -20.69
CA LYS A 12 -49.79 -36.62 -20.12
C LYS A 12 -49.01 -37.28 -19.00
N LYS A 13 -49.67 -38.04 -18.13
CA LYS A 13 -49.05 -38.74 -17.02
C LYS A 13 -48.10 -39.83 -17.49
N ALA A 14 -48.50 -40.61 -18.51
CA ALA A 14 -47.63 -41.61 -19.13
C ALA A 14 -46.38 -40.98 -19.77
N ILE A 15 -46.50 -39.83 -20.44
CA ILE A 15 -45.33 -39.10 -20.97
C ILE A 15 -44.45 -38.59 -19.83
N GLN A 16 -45.06 -38.08 -18.76
CA GLN A 16 -44.34 -37.55 -17.60
C GLN A 16 -43.57 -38.65 -16.85
N ASP A 17 -44.15 -39.84 -16.75
CA ASP A 17 -43.50 -41.03 -16.17
C ASP A 17 -42.32 -41.47 -17.04
N ILE A 18 -42.50 -41.55 -18.36
CA ILE A 18 -41.42 -41.88 -19.31
C ILE A 18 -40.30 -40.84 -19.29
N MET A 19 -40.62 -39.53 -19.22
CA MET A 19 -39.61 -38.47 -19.08
C MET A 19 -38.90 -38.47 -17.73
N SER A 20 -39.50 -39.09 -16.71
CA SER A 20 -38.91 -39.21 -15.39
C SER A 20 -37.95 -40.40 -15.28
N GLU A 21 -37.98 -41.33 -16.23
CA GLU A 21 -37.05 -42.46 -16.30
C GLU A 21 -35.62 -41.98 -16.59
N ASP A 22 -34.66 -42.51 -15.84
CA ASP A 22 -33.26 -42.10 -15.94
C ASP A 22 -32.64 -42.40 -17.32
N GLN A 23 -33.10 -43.46 -18.01
CA GLN A 23 -32.71 -43.73 -19.40
C GLN A 23 -33.21 -42.64 -20.36
N MET A 24 -34.44 -42.16 -20.17
CA MET A 24 -34.98 -41.13 -21.05
C MET A 24 -34.41 -39.75 -20.72
N LYS A 25 -34.13 -39.45 -19.44
CA LYS A 25 -33.32 -38.29 -19.04
C LYS A 25 -31.92 -38.35 -19.65
N GLN A 26 -31.31 -39.53 -19.70
CA GLN A 26 -30.02 -39.79 -20.36
C GLN A 26 -30.08 -39.64 -21.88
N GLN A 27 -31.20 -39.97 -22.52
CA GLN A 27 -31.38 -39.76 -23.96
C GLN A 27 -31.78 -38.31 -24.31
N LEU A 28 -32.40 -37.61 -23.36
CA LEU A 28 -32.57 -36.16 -23.32
C LEU A 28 -31.27 -35.43 -22.88
N VAL A 29 -30.19 -36.15 -22.54
CA VAL A 29 -28.89 -35.55 -22.22
C VAL A 29 -28.42 -34.82 -23.47
N ILE A 30 -28.64 -33.51 -23.40
CA ILE A 30 -27.68 -32.47 -23.73
C ILE A 30 -26.93 -32.82 -25.00
N ASP A 31 -27.44 -32.33 -26.13
CA ASP A 31 -26.60 -32.17 -27.30
C ASP A 31 -25.37 -31.36 -26.87
N GLN A 32 -24.25 -32.07 -26.73
CA GLN A 32 -23.01 -31.52 -26.22
C GLN A 32 -22.54 -30.36 -27.12
N LYS A 33 -22.92 -30.39 -28.41
CA LYS A 33 -22.70 -29.30 -29.36
C LYS A 33 -23.57 -28.09 -29.01
N ALA A 34 -24.88 -28.28 -28.80
CA ALA A 34 -25.79 -27.21 -28.42
C ALA A 34 -25.39 -26.56 -27.08
N VAL A 35 -24.99 -27.35 -26.07
CA VAL A 35 -24.51 -26.81 -24.79
C VAL A 35 -23.18 -26.09 -24.94
N LYS A 36 -22.24 -26.63 -25.73
CA LYS A 36 -20.97 -25.95 -25.99
C LYS A 36 -21.17 -24.63 -26.73
N GLU A 37 -22.02 -24.60 -27.76
CA GLU A 37 -22.37 -23.39 -28.50
C GLU A 37 -23.06 -22.37 -27.60
N THR A 38 -24.01 -22.80 -26.76
CA THR A 38 -24.71 -21.91 -25.82
C THR A 38 -23.76 -21.34 -24.77
N LEU A 39 -22.88 -22.15 -24.20
CA LEU A 39 -21.88 -21.69 -23.23
C LEU A 39 -20.88 -20.74 -23.88
N GLN A 40 -20.41 -21.06 -25.08
CA GLN A 40 -19.52 -20.18 -25.84
C GLN A 40 -20.21 -18.84 -26.10
N GLN A 41 -21.43 -18.85 -26.60
CA GLN A 41 -22.19 -17.66 -26.91
C GLN A 41 -22.49 -16.83 -25.66
N MET A 42 -22.77 -17.47 -24.52
CA MET A 42 -22.98 -16.78 -23.25
C MET A 42 -21.68 -16.15 -22.74
N LEU A 43 -20.56 -16.88 -22.76
CA LEU A 43 -19.27 -16.40 -22.25
C LEU A 43 -18.60 -15.35 -23.15
N THR A 44 -18.78 -15.41 -24.47
CA THR A 44 -18.18 -14.45 -25.42
C THR A 44 -19.07 -13.26 -25.74
N SER A 45 -20.33 -13.25 -25.29
CA SER A 45 -21.23 -12.12 -25.48
C SER A 45 -21.19 -11.16 -24.30
N ASP A 46 -21.75 -9.97 -24.51
CA ASP A 46 -21.98 -8.99 -23.45
C ASP A 46 -22.82 -9.54 -22.28
N GLN A 47 -23.59 -10.61 -22.51
CA GLN A 47 -24.37 -11.27 -21.47
C GLN A 47 -23.47 -11.92 -20.42
N GLY A 48 -22.41 -12.62 -20.83
CA GLY A 48 -21.42 -13.19 -19.92
C GLY A 48 -20.66 -12.11 -19.16
N LYS A 49 -20.27 -11.02 -19.85
CA LYS A 49 -19.62 -9.86 -19.20
C LYS A 49 -20.52 -9.25 -18.11
N LYS A 50 -21.81 -9.02 -18.41
CA LYS A 50 -22.80 -8.50 -17.45
C LYS A 50 -23.04 -9.44 -16.27
N PHE A 51 -23.03 -10.75 -16.52
CA PHE A 51 -23.12 -11.76 -15.47
C PHE A 51 -21.94 -11.61 -14.50
N TRP A 52 -20.70 -11.63 -15.00
CA TRP A 52 -19.52 -11.48 -14.16
C TRP A 52 -19.49 -10.14 -13.42
N GLU A 53 -19.85 -9.04 -14.09
CA GLU A 53 -19.93 -7.73 -13.44
C GLU A 53 -20.95 -7.70 -12.29
N SER A 54 -22.08 -8.39 -12.44
CA SER A 54 -23.12 -8.46 -11.40
C SER A 54 -22.74 -9.44 -10.30
N ALA A 55 -22.19 -10.60 -10.65
CA ALA A 55 -21.81 -11.64 -9.70
C ALA A 55 -20.64 -11.19 -8.81
N LEU A 56 -19.65 -10.49 -9.36
CA LEU A 56 -18.52 -9.96 -8.59
C LEU A 56 -18.90 -8.80 -7.66
N LYS A 57 -20.09 -8.21 -7.80
CA LYS A 57 -20.63 -7.23 -6.83
C LYS A 57 -21.19 -7.92 -5.58
N ASP A 58 -21.50 -9.22 -5.62
CA ASP A 58 -21.88 -9.99 -4.43
C ASP A 58 -20.60 -10.41 -3.67
N PRO A 59 -20.40 -9.94 -2.42
CA PRO A 59 -19.22 -10.29 -1.63
C PRO A 59 -19.04 -11.80 -1.41
N LYS A 60 -20.13 -12.58 -1.27
CA LYS A 60 -20.03 -14.03 -1.04
C LYS A 60 -19.52 -14.76 -2.28
N PHE A 61 -20.00 -14.34 -3.45
CA PHE A 61 -19.52 -14.86 -4.72
C PHE A 61 -18.08 -14.43 -4.96
N ALA A 62 -17.77 -13.15 -4.77
CA ALA A 62 -16.42 -12.62 -4.93
C ALA A 62 -15.41 -13.30 -3.98
N GLU A 63 -15.78 -13.57 -2.73
CA GLU A 63 -14.95 -14.30 -1.77
C GLU A 63 -14.65 -15.73 -2.26
N SER A 64 -15.69 -16.46 -2.68
CA SER A 64 -15.55 -17.84 -3.16
C SER A 64 -14.70 -17.90 -4.44
N PHE A 65 -14.91 -16.94 -5.34
CA PHE A 65 -14.14 -16.80 -6.57
C PHE A 65 -12.66 -16.45 -6.28
N ALA A 66 -12.42 -15.49 -5.38
CA ALA A 66 -11.07 -15.10 -4.96
C ALA A 66 -10.34 -16.26 -4.26
N LYS A 67 -11.03 -17.03 -3.41
CA LYS A 67 -10.47 -18.23 -2.77
C LYS A 67 -10.04 -19.28 -3.80
N GLY A 68 -10.84 -19.48 -4.86
CA GLY A 68 -10.49 -20.39 -5.95
C GLY A 68 -9.26 -19.94 -6.73
N LEU A 69 -9.07 -18.62 -6.91
CA LEU A 69 -7.93 -18.05 -7.62
C LEU A 69 -6.73 -17.75 -6.73
N GLN A 70 -6.84 -17.88 -5.40
CA GLN A 70 -5.86 -17.39 -4.44
C GLN A 70 -4.45 -17.89 -4.71
N ALA A 71 -4.29 -19.20 -4.98
CA ALA A 71 -2.98 -19.81 -5.20
C ALA A 71 -2.28 -19.26 -6.46
N GLU A 72 -3.00 -19.17 -7.58
CA GLU A 72 -2.45 -18.62 -8.82
C GLU A 72 -2.24 -17.11 -8.73
N HIS A 73 -3.14 -16.39 -8.04
CA HIS A 73 -2.99 -14.96 -7.81
C HIS A 73 -1.75 -14.67 -6.94
N GLU A 74 -1.53 -15.41 -5.85
CA GLU A 74 -0.34 -15.27 -5.02
C GLU A 74 0.94 -15.58 -5.80
N LYS A 75 0.93 -16.65 -6.61
CA LYS A 75 2.06 -17.01 -7.47
C LYS A 75 2.36 -15.91 -8.49
N MET A 76 1.33 -15.33 -9.11
CA MET A 76 1.47 -14.19 -10.02
C MET A 76 2.09 -12.99 -9.29
N MET A 77 1.57 -12.61 -8.12
CA MET A 77 2.10 -11.48 -7.36
C MET A 77 3.57 -11.70 -6.96
N LYS A 78 3.94 -12.91 -6.52
CA LYS A 78 5.35 -13.25 -6.21
C LYS A 78 6.25 -13.20 -7.44
N ALA A 79 5.74 -13.57 -8.61
CA ALA A 79 6.48 -13.48 -9.86
C ALA A 79 6.67 -12.01 -10.29
N LEU A 80 5.61 -11.20 -10.20
CA LEU A 80 5.63 -9.77 -10.48
C LEU A 80 6.61 -9.01 -9.57
N MET A 81 6.75 -9.39 -8.30
CA MET A 81 7.77 -8.79 -7.42
C MET A 81 9.21 -8.96 -7.93
N LYS A 82 9.46 -9.90 -8.84
CA LYS A 82 10.77 -10.14 -9.48
C LYS A 82 10.86 -9.53 -10.88
N ASP A 83 9.76 -9.00 -11.40
CA ASP A 83 9.67 -8.38 -12.70
C ASP A 83 10.13 -6.91 -12.63
N PRO A 84 11.04 -6.45 -13.50
CA PRO A 84 11.58 -5.08 -13.45
C PRO A 84 10.52 -3.99 -13.61
N ASP A 85 9.52 -4.20 -14.47
CA ASP A 85 8.49 -3.19 -14.74
C ASP A 85 7.57 -3.05 -13.53
N TYR A 86 7.18 -4.17 -12.93
CA TYR A 86 6.41 -4.16 -11.69
C TYR A 86 7.20 -3.60 -10.50
N GLN A 87 8.51 -3.87 -10.42
CA GLN A 87 9.38 -3.26 -9.42
C GLN A 87 9.45 -1.75 -9.57
N ALA A 88 9.52 -1.22 -10.81
CA ALA A 88 9.49 0.23 -11.04
C ALA A 88 8.20 0.85 -10.50
N LEU A 89 7.04 0.24 -10.80
CA LEU A 89 5.76 0.67 -10.25
C LEU A 89 5.73 0.60 -8.72
N MET A 90 6.28 -0.46 -8.12
CA MET A 90 6.37 -0.61 -6.67
C MET A 90 7.29 0.46 -6.05
N ILE A 91 8.41 0.78 -6.67
CA ILE A 91 9.32 1.84 -6.21
C ILE A 91 8.61 3.19 -6.22
N ASP A 92 7.79 3.47 -7.22
CA ASP A 92 7.04 4.73 -7.27
C ASP A 92 5.98 4.80 -6.16
N ILE A 93 5.36 3.67 -5.80
CA ILE A 93 4.51 3.57 -4.60
C ILE A 93 5.33 3.81 -3.31
N LEU A 94 6.54 3.24 -3.22
CA LEU A 94 7.42 3.40 -2.05
C LEU A 94 7.96 4.82 -1.88
N LYS A 95 7.95 5.64 -2.93
CA LYS A 95 8.32 7.06 -2.90
C LYS A 95 7.17 7.98 -2.55
N ASP A 96 5.97 7.45 -2.29
CA ASP A 96 4.84 8.25 -1.85
C ASP A 96 5.16 8.99 -0.53
N PRO A 97 4.68 10.22 -0.33
CA PRO A 97 4.96 10.99 0.89
C PRO A 97 4.62 10.28 2.20
N GLU A 98 3.60 9.42 2.22
CA GLU A 98 3.27 8.63 3.44
C GLU A 98 4.33 7.58 3.72
N MET A 99 4.89 6.95 2.67
CA MET A 99 5.99 6.00 2.80
C MET A 99 7.30 6.70 3.19
N GLU A 100 7.55 7.89 2.64
CA GLU A 100 8.69 8.73 3.05
C GLU A 100 8.59 9.10 4.53
N LYS A 101 7.41 9.51 4.99
CA LYS A 101 7.16 9.83 6.41
C LYS A 101 7.42 8.61 7.31
N ALA A 102 6.90 7.44 6.92
CA ALA A 102 7.17 6.19 7.65
C ALA A 102 8.68 5.87 7.68
N MET A 103 9.40 6.09 6.58
CA MET A 103 10.85 5.91 6.53
C MET A 103 11.59 6.91 7.45
N VAL A 104 11.18 8.18 7.49
CA VAL A 104 11.74 9.20 8.38
C VAL A 104 11.51 8.84 9.84
N ASP A 105 10.34 8.31 10.18
CA ASP A 105 10.03 7.86 11.55
C ASP A 105 10.94 6.68 11.96
N VAL A 106 11.21 5.74 11.03
CA VAL A 106 12.18 4.66 11.24
C VAL A 106 13.59 5.23 11.43
N LEU A 107 14.02 6.22 10.65
CA LEU A 107 15.34 6.85 10.81
C LEU A 107 15.48 7.62 12.14
N LYS A 108 14.38 8.13 12.71
CA LYS A 108 14.36 8.81 14.00
C LYS A 108 14.17 7.87 15.20
N SER A 109 13.87 6.60 14.93
CA SER A 109 13.66 5.56 15.94
C SER A 109 14.88 5.38 16.86
N LYS A 110 14.65 4.84 18.06
CA LYS A 110 15.73 4.60 19.03
C LYS A 110 16.69 3.52 18.52
N GLU A 111 16.13 2.55 17.80
CA GLU A 111 16.82 1.43 17.16
C GLU A 111 17.82 1.95 16.12
N PHE A 112 17.37 2.83 15.22
CA PHE A 112 18.26 3.40 14.21
C PHE A 112 19.26 4.41 14.80
N ARG A 113 18.89 5.12 15.88
CA ARG A 113 19.78 6.08 16.54
C ARG A 113 21.08 5.43 17.05
N GLN A 114 21.04 4.18 17.50
CA GLN A 114 22.26 3.46 17.92
C GLN A 114 23.22 3.27 16.75
N HIS A 115 22.69 2.87 15.58
CA HIS A 115 23.47 2.74 14.37
C HIS A 115 24.03 4.10 13.92
N LEU A 116 23.19 5.14 13.94
CA LEU A 116 23.59 6.50 13.59
C LEU A 116 24.69 7.03 14.53
N GLN A 117 24.57 6.82 15.84
CA GLN A 117 25.58 7.21 16.82
C GLN A 117 26.91 6.50 16.58
N LYS A 118 26.88 5.22 16.23
CA LYS A 118 28.09 4.46 15.88
C LYS A 118 28.79 5.07 14.67
N VAL A 119 28.05 5.30 13.57
CA VAL A 119 28.61 5.91 12.34
C VAL A 119 29.17 7.31 12.61
N ILE A 120 28.46 8.13 13.41
CA ILE A 120 28.94 9.47 13.81
C ILE A 120 30.24 9.35 14.60
N THR A 121 30.30 8.42 15.57
CA THR A 121 31.49 8.22 16.41
C THR A 121 32.68 7.75 15.58
N GLU A 122 32.49 6.80 14.68
CA GLU A 122 33.51 6.33 13.74
C GLU A 122 34.00 7.46 12.82
N THR A 123 33.08 8.30 12.34
CA THR A 123 33.41 9.46 11.50
C THR A 123 34.25 10.48 12.27
N LEU A 124 33.87 10.81 13.51
CA LEU A 124 34.61 11.74 14.36
C LEU A 124 35.99 11.20 14.76
N ASN A 125 36.12 9.88 14.91
CA ASN A 125 37.38 9.21 15.20
C ASN A 125 38.26 8.99 13.96
N SER A 126 37.78 9.36 12.76
CA SER A 126 38.60 9.31 11.56
C SER A 126 39.76 10.30 11.67
N PRO A 127 41.01 9.90 11.34
CA PRO A 127 42.16 10.79 11.39
C PRO A 127 41.96 12.12 10.64
N LEU A 128 41.23 12.09 9.52
CA LEU A 128 40.90 13.29 8.74
C LEU A 128 39.99 14.25 9.51
N TYR A 129 38.99 13.72 10.23
CA TYR A 129 38.08 14.53 11.03
C TYR A 129 38.73 14.99 12.33
N GLN A 130 39.52 14.16 12.98
CA GLN A 130 40.31 14.55 14.15
C GLN A 130 41.26 15.70 13.82
N ALA A 131 41.97 15.64 12.69
CA ALA A 131 42.83 16.72 12.22
C ALA A 131 42.05 18.01 11.94
N LYS A 132 40.88 17.93 11.31
CA LYS A 132 40.00 19.09 11.09
C LYS A 132 39.49 19.70 12.39
N ILE A 133 39.11 18.86 13.35
CA ILE A 133 38.66 19.30 14.67
C ILE A 133 39.83 20.00 15.38
N GLN A 134 41.03 19.43 15.33
CA GLN A 134 42.22 20.02 15.93
C GLN A 134 42.58 21.39 15.30
N ASP A 135 42.54 21.50 13.97
CA ASP A 135 42.76 22.77 13.25
C ASP A 135 41.70 23.83 13.62
N MET A 136 40.42 23.43 13.73
CA MET A 136 39.37 24.34 14.20
C MET A 136 39.59 24.80 15.64
N LEU A 137 40.04 23.91 16.54
CA LEU A 137 40.34 24.25 17.93
C LEU A 137 41.53 25.21 18.03
N MET A 138 42.58 25.01 17.22
CA MET A 138 43.73 25.93 17.15
C MET A 138 43.30 27.33 16.68
N LYS A 139 42.54 27.41 15.58
CA LYS A 139 42.00 28.69 15.07
C LYS A 139 41.07 29.38 16.06
N ALA A 140 40.28 28.62 16.81
CA ALA A 140 39.42 29.18 17.85
C ALA A 140 40.25 29.77 19.00
N ALA A 141 41.30 29.07 19.44
CA ALA A 141 42.23 29.56 20.46
C ALA A 141 42.96 30.84 20.01
N GLU A 142 43.45 30.88 18.77
CA GLU A 142 44.08 32.09 18.20
C GLU A 142 43.12 33.29 18.19
N LYS A 143 41.84 33.08 17.86
CA LYS A 143 40.82 34.15 17.89
C LYS A 143 40.51 34.64 19.29
N VAL A 144 40.46 33.74 20.28
CA VAL A 144 40.28 34.13 21.69
C VAL A 144 41.49 34.92 22.18
N GLN A 145 42.68 34.52 21.78
CA GLN A 145 43.93 35.20 22.15
C GLN A 145 44.07 36.57 21.47
N GLN A 146 43.63 36.72 20.22
CA GLN A 146 43.54 38.01 19.52
C GLN A 146 42.36 38.90 19.99
N GLY A 147 41.32 38.30 20.58
CA GLY A 147 40.17 39.01 21.17
C GLY A 147 40.39 39.46 22.62
N GLY A 148 41.39 38.91 23.31
CA GLY A 148 41.72 39.21 24.70
C GLY A 148 42.52 40.50 24.93
N GLU A 149 43.05 41.15 23.89
CA GLU A 149 43.81 42.41 24.00
C GLU A 149 42.94 43.68 23.87
N LYS A 150 41.60 43.58 23.94
CA LYS A 150 40.69 44.75 23.85
C LYS A 150 39.78 44.93 25.06
N GLN A 151 40.20 44.54 26.25
CA GLN A 151 39.41 44.79 27.45
C GLN A 151 40.26 45.12 28.68
N GLU A 152 41.18 46.06 28.55
CA GLU A 152 41.78 46.78 29.69
C GLU A 152 42.17 48.20 29.25
N GLU A 153 41.19 49.11 29.17
CA GLU A 153 41.33 50.55 29.45
C GLU A 153 40.01 51.27 29.19
N GLY A 154 39.43 51.89 30.22
CA GLY A 154 38.28 52.78 30.08
C GLY A 154 37.23 52.67 31.18
N GLY A 155 37.64 52.85 32.44
CA GLY A 155 36.71 53.29 33.48
C GLY A 155 36.36 54.77 33.27
N GLY A 156 35.10 55.15 33.50
CA GLY A 156 34.68 56.55 33.54
C GLY A 156 33.21 56.79 33.20
N GLU A 157 32.38 56.77 34.25
CA GLU A 157 31.35 57.77 34.60
C GLU A 157 30.25 58.22 33.60
N GLY A 158 29.02 58.26 34.13
CA GLY A 158 27.86 59.00 33.62
C GLY A 158 26.86 58.10 32.88
N GLY A 159 25.59 57.97 33.25
CA GLY A 159 24.71 58.82 34.04
C GLY A 159 23.34 58.80 33.34
N GLU A 160 22.32 58.40 34.10
CA GLU A 160 20.88 58.69 33.95
C GLU A 160 20.15 58.48 32.60
N GLY A 161 19.00 57.82 32.70
CA GLY A 161 18.00 57.74 31.62
C GLY A 161 16.85 56.82 31.99
N GLU A 162 15.87 57.39 32.68
CA GLU A 162 14.62 56.83 33.18
C GLU A 162 13.74 56.04 32.18
N GLU A 163 12.94 55.17 32.78
CA GLU A 163 11.55 54.82 32.46
C GLU A 163 11.13 54.57 31.00
N SER A 164 10.68 53.34 30.74
CA SER A 164 9.33 53.19 30.20
C SER A 164 8.66 51.92 30.73
N THR A 165 7.77 52.17 31.69
CA THR A 165 6.60 51.39 32.08
C THR A 165 5.81 50.91 30.85
N GLY A 166 5.28 49.68 30.88
CA GLY A 166 4.51 49.17 29.74
C GLY A 166 3.89 47.77 29.85
N ASN A 167 3.10 47.55 30.90
CA ASN A 167 1.85 46.78 30.87
C ASN A 167 1.84 45.28 30.50
N GLN A 168 1.81 44.46 31.55
CA GLN A 168 0.73 43.52 31.93
C GLN A 168 -0.29 43.02 30.89
N GLN A 169 -0.67 41.75 31.11
CA GLN A 169 -1.93 41.06 30.76
C GLN A 169 -1.83 40.15 29.51
N GLY A 170 -2.18 38.87 29.50
CA GLY A 170 -2.96 38.03 30.42
C GLY A 170 -3.95 37.18 29.60
N GLY A 171 -4.06 35.88 29.89
CA GLY A 171 -5.09 34.96 29.36
C GLY A 171 -4.72 34.33 28.00
N GLY A 172 -4.94 33.05 27.72
CA GLY A 172 -5.88 32.09 28.28
C GLY A 172 -6.57 31.38 27.10
N GLY A 173 -6.52 30.06 27.05
CA GLY A 173 -7.08 29.23 25.98
C GLY A 173 -6.25 28.00 25.72
#